data_AF-A0A1I0R3K3-F1
#
_entry.id   AF-A0A1I0R3K3-F1
#
_cell.length_a   1.000
_cell.length_b   1.000
_cell.length_c   1.000
_cell.angle_alpha   90.00
_cell.angle_beta   90.00
_cell.angle_gamma   90.00
#
_symmetry.space_group_name_H-M   'P 1'
#
loop_
_entity.id
_entity.type
_entity.pdbx_description
1 polymer ?
#
loop_
_entity_poly.entity_id
_entity_poly.type
_entity_poly.pdbx_seq_one_letter_code
_entity_poly.pdbx_strand_id
1 'polypeptide(L)'
;MLQSPIARFLQSDAGEFIKNFGILLTILISIIVLAVSVRSLRRRNYINQITSLKAKYIEDLRQHIAEYLSMAMECNKAIFVENYKTGIERHRLIKELERKHTLITLFLDNKNPVDRKLTDYIQEIRLAAITKRGNGWEIEAAIQQLVNYGQQVLLLEWKNLKREARSGCVDSYEVNNIREEFMLANVDL
;
A
#
# COMPACT_ATOMS: atom_id res chain seq x y z
N MET A 1 -26.23 68.33 -5.37
CA MET A 1 -25.55 67.06 -5.03
C MET A 1 -25.72 66.81 -3.53
N LEU A 2 -26.75 66.06 -3.15
CA LEU A 2 -26.99 65.66 -1.76
C LEU A 2 -26.03 64.51 -1.41
N GLN A 3 -24.96 64.81 -0.66
CA GLN A 3 -24.18 63.76 0.00
C GLN A 3 -25.10 63.06 1.00
N SER A 4 -25.24 61.74 0.88
CA SER A 4 -26.09 60.95 1.77
C SER A 4 -25.62 61.08 3.23
N PRO A 5 -26.53 61.03 4.22
CA PRO A 5 -26.18 61.17 5.64
C PRO A 5 -25.16 60.13 6.10
N ILE A 6 -25.09 58.98 5.42
CA ILE A 6 -24.12 57.91 5.66
C ILE A 6 -22.69 58.37 5.33
N ALA A 7 -22.50 59.15 4.26
CA ALA A 7 -21.17 59.62 3.84
C ALA A 7 -20.57 60.62 4.84
N ARG A 8 -21.40 61.47 5.46
CA ARG A 8 -20.95 62.40 6.51
C ARG A 8 -20.64 61.70 7.82
N PHE A 9 -21.40 60.66 8.18
CA PHE A 9 -21.13 59.86 9.38
C PHE A 9 -19.80 59.11 9.27
N LEU A 10 -19.48 58.57 8.08
CA LEU A 10 -18.20 57.90 7.82
C LEU A 10 -16.98 58.84 7.83
N GLN A 11 -17.17 60.15 7.65
CA GLN A 11 -16.14 61.19 7.77
C GLN A 11 -16.00 61.75 9.20
N SER A 12 -16.83 61.33 10.15
CA SER A 12 -16.67 61.68 11.56
C SER A 12 -15.64 60.78 12.24
N ASP A 13 -15.00 61.23 13.31
CA ASP A 13 -14.01 60.45 14.07
C ASP A 13 -14.52 59.04 14.47
N ALA A 14 -15.83 58.91 14.72
CA ALA A 14 -16.47 57.62 15.02
C ALA A 14 -16.55 56.69 13.79
N GLY A 15 -16.77 57.24 12.60
CA GLY A 15 -16.79 56.50 11.34
C GLY A 15 -15.42 55.96 10.94
N GLU A 16 -14.36 56.73 11.17
CA GLU A 16 -12.98 56.31 10.94
C GLU A 16 -12.55 55.19 11.90
N PHE A 17 -12.97 55.26 13.17
CA PHE A 17 -12.74 54.19 14.15
C PHE A 17 -13.37 52.87 13.72
N ILE A 18 -14.64 52.89 13.29
CA ILE A 18 -15.36 51.70 12.82
C ILE A 18 -14.68 51.12 11.57
N LYS A 19 -14.25 51.98 10.63
CA LYS A 19 -13.53 51.56 9.42
C LYS A 19 -12.21 50.87 9.77
N ASN A 20 -11.40 51.47 10.64
CA ASN A 20 -10.12 50.90 11.06
C ASN A 20 -10.30 49.58 11.81
N PHE A 21 -11.33 49.49 12.66
CA PHE A 21 -11.68 48.25 13.35
C PHE A 21 -12.10 47.14 12.38
N GLY A 22 -12.89 47.46 11.36
CA GLY A 22 -13.27 46.51 10.30
C GLY A 22 -12.06 45.98 9.51
N ILE A 23 -11.11 46.86 9.18
CA ILE A 23 -9.85 46.46 8.53
C ILE A 23 -9.04 45.53 9.44
N LEU A 24 -8.93 45.85 10.73
CA LEU A 24 -8.19 45.03 11.69
C LEU A 24 -8.83 43.65 11.86
N LEU A 25 -10.16 43.59 11.94
CA LEU A 25 -10.91 42.34 12.04
C LEU A 25 -10.73 41.45 10.81
N THR A 26 -10.81 42.03 9.60
CA THR A 26 -10.60 41.27 8.35
C THR A 26 -9.19 40.72 8.22
N ILE A 27 -8.17 41.47 8.68
CA ILE A 27 -6.78 40.99 8.73
C ILE A 27 -6.67 39.79 9.69
N LEU A 28 -7.27 39.87 10.89
CA LEU A 28 -7.23 38.77 11.86
C LEU A 28 -7.90 37.50 11.33
N ILE A 29 -9.09 37.64 10.72
CA ILE A 29 -9.78 36.50 10.08
C ILE A 29 -8.91 35.90 8.97
N SER A 30 -8.26 36.74 8.15
CA SER A 30 -7.38 36.28 7.08
C SER A 30 -6.19 35.48 7.61
N ILE A 31 -5.59 35.90 8.72
CA ILE A 31 -4.48 35.18 9.38
C ILE A 31 -4.96 33.82 9.90
N ILE A 32 -6.14 33.75 10.54
CA ILE A 32 -6.70 32.49 11.05
C ILE A 32 -6.97 31.52 9.89
N VAL A 33 -7.61 31.99 8.81
CA VAL A 33 -7.89 31.17 7.62
C VAL A 33 -6.59 30.66 6.99
N LEU A 34 -5.57 31.51 6.91
CA LEU A 34 -4.25 31.12 6.39
C LEU A 34 -3.62 30.05 7.28
N ALA A 35 -3.61 30.23 8.59
CA ALA A 35 -3.04 29.26 9.53
C ALA A 35 -3.72 27.89 9.45
N VAL A 36 -5.06 27.87 9.42
CA VAL A 36 -5.85 26.64 9.25
C VAL A 36 -5.57 25.99 7.89
N SER A 37 -5.49 26.79 6.83
CA SER A 37 -5.23 26.30 5.46
C SER A 37 -3.85 25.68 5.33
N VAL A 38 -2.81 26.32 5.88
CA VAL A 38 -1.44 25.80 5.87
C VAL A 38 -1.35 24.49 6.65
N ARG A 39 -1.99 24.40 7.82
CA ARG A 39 -2.04 23.17 8.62
C ARG A 39 -2.75 22.04 7.87
N SER A 40 -3.89 22.33 7.25
CA SER A 40 -4.64 21.39 6.41
C SER A 40 -3.84 20.92 5.19
N LEU A 41 -3.12 21.82 4.52
CA LEU A 41 -2.29 21.50 3.36
C LEU A 41 -1.14 20.55 3.74
N ARG A 42 -0.42 20.82 4.84
CA ARG A 42 0.65 19.93 5.32
C ARG A 42 0.16 18.53 5.62
N ARG A 43 -0.99 18.40 6.30
CA ARG A 43 -1.60 17.10 6.62
C ARG A 43 -1.98 16.34 5.34
N ARG A 44 -2.62 17.01 4.37
CA ARG A 44 -2.98 16.40 3.08
C ARG A 44 -1.75 15.95 2.28
N ASN A 45 -0.70 16.77 2.24
CA ASN A 45 0.54 16.40 1.55
C ASN A 45 1.18 15.16 2.16
N TYR A 46 1.25 15.07 3.50
CA TYR A 46 1.77 13.89 4.19
C TYR A 46 0.95 12.64 3.86
N ILE A 47 -0.38 12.71 3.97
CA ILE A 47 -1.27 11.58 3.65
C ILE A 47 -1.09 11.14 2.19
N ASN A 48 -1.05 12.08 1.25
CA ASN A 48 -0.87 11.77 -0.17
C ASN A 48 0.50 11.13 -0.46
N GLN A 49 1.56 11.60 0.19
CA GLN A 49 2.89 11.01 0.07
C GLN A 49 2.92 9.57 0.59
N ILE A 50 2.41 9.32 1.79
CA ILE A 50 2.34 7.97 2.37
C ILE A 50 1.46 7.05 1.52
N THR A 51 0.30 7.54 1.06
CA THR A 51 -0.60 6.77 0.19
C THR A 51 0.08 6.40 -1.12
N SER A 52 0.84 7.31 -1.72
CA SER A 52 1.61 7.06 -2.95
C SER A 52 2.72 6.02 -2.71
N LEU A 53 3.45 6.12 -1.60
CA LEU A 53 4.47 5.14 -1.22
C LEU A 53 3.87 3.75 -0.99
N LYS A 54 2.72 3.66 -0.32
CA LYS A 54 2.00 2.39 -0.11
C LYS A 54 1.47 1.80 -1.42
N ALA A 55 0.91 2.63 -2.30
CA ALA A 55 0.49 2.19 -3.64
C ALA A 55 1.66 1.59 -4.42
N LYS A 56 2.81 2.27 -4.39
CA LYS A 56 4.04 1.78 -5.01
C LYS A 56 4.52 0.47 -4.38
N TYR A 57 4.51 0.37 -3.05
CA TYR A 57 4.87 -0.86 -2.34
C TYR A 57 3.99 -2.06 -2.78
N ILE A 58 2.67 -1.87 -2.90
CA ILE A 58 1.75 -2.93 -3.36
C ILE A 58 2.09 -3.35 -4.79
N GLU A 59 2.39 -2.39 -5.66
CA GLU A 59 2.78 -2.66 -7.06
C GLU A 59 4.12 -3.41 -7.14
N ASP A 60 5.12 -2.97 -6.40
CA ASP A 60 6.43 -3.62 -6.32
C ASP A 60 6.31 -5.06 -5.79
N LEU A 61 5.49 -5.26 -4.74
CA LEU A 61 5.21 -6.60 -4.20
C LEU A 61 4.53 -7.50 -5.24
N ARG A 62 3.52 -6.99 -5.96
CA ARG A 62 2.84 -7.72 -7.05
C ARG A 62 3.84 -8.14 -8.12
N GLN A 63 4.71 -7.21 -8.55
CA GLN A 63 5.72 -7.49 -9.57
C GLN A 63 6.70 -8.57 -9.09
N HIS A 64 7.19 -8.48 -7.84
CA HIS A 64 8.11 -9.47 -7.29
C HIS A 64 7.49 -10.85 -7.14
N ILE A 65 6.23 -10.94 -6.72
CA ILE A 65 5.50 -12.22 -6.66
C ILE A 65 5.34 -12.79 -8.07
N ALA A 66 4.96 -11.98 -9.06
CA ALA A 66 4.80 -12.44 -10.45
C ALA A 66 6.12 -12.96 -11.05
N GLU A 67 7.22 -12.23 -10.83
CA GLU A 67 8.56 -12.66 -11.25
C GLU A 67 8.98 -13.96 -10.55
N TYR A 68 8.70 -14.08 -9.24
CA TYR A 68 8.98 -15.30 -8.48
C TYR A 68 8.19 -16.50 -9.00
N LEU A 69 6.90 -16.34 -9.28
CA LEU A 69 6.04 -17.38 -9.85
C LEU A 69 6.54 -17.84 -11.22
N SER A 70 6.93 -16.89 -12.09
CA SER A 70 7.52 -17.21 -13.39
C SER A 70 8.80 -18.04 -13.24
N MET A 71 9.69 -17.65 -12.32
CA MET A 71 10.92 -18.40 -12.03
C MET A 71 10.64 -19.77 -11.42
N ALA A 72 9.63 -19.87 -10.55
CA ALA A 72 9.22 -21.13 -9.95
C ALA A 72 8.71 -22.12 -11.02
N MET A 73 7.90 -21.64 -11.97
CA MET A 73 7.46 -22.44 -13.11
C MET A 73 8.61 -22.87 -14.01
N GLU A 74 9.57 -21.98 -14.28
CA GLU A 74 10.78 -22.34 -15.05
C GLU A 74 11.64 -23.36 -14.33
N CYS A 75 11.80 -23.22 -13.00
CA CYS A 75 12.47 -24.21 -12.17
C CYS A 75 11.76 -25.56 -12.23
N ASN A 76 10.42 -25.58 -12.13
CA ASN A 76 9.62 -26.80 -12.25
C ASN A 76 9.91 -27.53 -13.58
N LYS A 77 9.84 -26.80 -14.70
CA LYS A 77 10.18 -27.34 -16.03
C LYS A 77 11.62 -27.86 -16.10
N ALA A 78 12.59 -27.12 -15.56
CA ALA A 78 14.00 -27.53 -15.55
C ALA A 78 14.29 -28.73 -14.63
N ILE A 79 13.41 -29.04 -13.68
CA ILE A 79 13.54 -30.19 -12.78
C ILE A 79 12.95 -31.46 -13.42
N PHE A 80 11.76 -31.35 -14.04
CA PHE A 80 10.96 -32.51 -14.47
C PHE A 80 10.95 -32.78 -15.97
N VAL A 81 11.37 -31.83 -16.82
CA VAL A 81 11.49 -32.04 -18.27
C VAL A 81 12.94 -32.39 -18.61
N GLU A 82 13.17 -33.63 -19.07
CA GLU A 82 14.50 -34.04 -19.57
C GLU A 82 14.95 -33.14 -20.72
N ASN A 83 16.25 -32.79 -20.74
CA ASN A 83 16.91 -31.93 -21.73
C ASN A 83 16.46 -30.45 -21.77
N TYR A 84 15.75 -29.94 -20.77
CA TYR A 84 15.29 -28.54 -20.80
C TYR A 84 16.43 -27.51 -20.63
N LYS A 85 17.37 -27.72 -19.70
CA LYS A 85 18.48 -26.78 -19.41
C LYS A 85 19.74 -27.50 -18.90
N THR A 86 20.91 -26.90 -19.13
CA THR A 86 22.19 -27.42 -18.64
C THR A 86 22.29 -27.30 -17.11
N GLY A 87 23.09 -28.14 -16.43
CA GLY A 87 23.26 -28.10 -14.97
C GLY A 87 23.66 -26.72 -14.42
N ILE A 88 24.47 -25.95 -15.15
CA ILE A 88 24.89 -24.59 -14.79
C ILE A 88 23.71 -23.62 -14.81
N GLU A 89 22.87 -23.68 -15.85
CA GLU A 89 21.70 -22.80 -15.99
C GLU A 89 20.66 -23.09 -14.91
N ARG A 90 20.46 -24.37 -14.58
CA ARG A 90 19.59 -24.78 -13.47
C ARG A 90 20.07 -24.21 -12.13
N HIS A 91 21.37 -24.27 -11.85
CA HIS A 91 21.92 -23.70 -10.62
C HIS A 91 21.73 -22.17 -10.57
N ARG A 92 21.91 -21.48 -11.70
CA ARG A 92 21.64 -20.04 -11.80
C ARG A 92 20.17 -19.71 -11.50
N LEU A 93 19.22 -20.47 -12.07
CA LEU A 93 17.80 -20.27 -11.82
C LEU A 93 17.44 -20.45 -10.33
N ILE A 94 17.96 -21.50 -9.68
CA ILE A 94 17.72 -21.73 -8.26
C ILE A 94 18.26 -20.56 -7.42
N LYS A 95 19.46 -20.07 -7.74
CA LYS A 95 20.06 -18.91 -7.05
C LYS A 95 19.23 -17.64 -7.25
N GLU A 96 18.70 -17.41 -8.45
CA GLU A 96 17.82 -16.27 -8.72
C GLU A 96 16.49 -16.40 -7.98
N LEU A 97 15.92 -17.61 -7.91
CA LEU A 97 14.72 -17.94 -7.13
C LEU A 97 14.93 -17.68 -5.63
N GLU A 98 16.06 -18.11 -5.05
CA GLU A 98 16.41 -17.85 -3.65
C GLU A 98 16.58 -16.36 -3.36
N ARG A 99 17.20 -15.62 -4.29
CA ARG A 99 17.32 -14.17 -4.18
C ARG A 99 15.94 -13.51 -4.15
N LYS A 100 15.02 -13.94 -5.02
CA LYS A 100 13.65 -13.41 -5.08
C LYS A 100 12.83 -13.79 -3.84
N HIS A 101 12.95 -15.02 -3.35
CA HIS A 101 12.37 -15.43 -2.08
C HIS A 101 12.81 -14.46 -0.97
N THR A 102 14.11 -14.26 -0.80
CA THR A 102 14.65 -13.38 0.25
C THR A 102 14.13 -11.95 0.11
N LEU A 103 14.04 -11.45 -1.12
CA LEU A 103 13.51 -10.13 -1.39
C LEU A 103 12.04 -10.04 -0.98
N ILE A 104 11.18 -10.98 -1.38
CA ILE A 104 9.77 -10.97 -1.00
C ILE A 104 9.61 -11.09 0.52
N THR A 105 10.38 -11.95 1.19
CA THR A 105 10.35 -12.07 2.65
C THR A 105 10.71 -10.75 3.35
N LEU A 106 11.58 -9.92 2.76
CA LEU A 106 11.90 -8.58 3.31
C LEU A 106 10.78 -7.56 3.10
N PHE A 107 9.95 -7.74 2.08
CA PHE A 107 8.78 -6.87 1.87
C PHE A 107 7.65 -7.21 2.84
N LEU A 108 7.52 -8.48 3.24
CA LEU A 108 6.42 -8.98 4.07
C LEU A 108 6.70 -8.83 5.57
N ASP A 109 5.65 -8.55 6.36
CA ASP A 109 5.77 -8.51 7.83
C ASP A 109 5.51 -9.88 8.44
N ASN A 110 6.53 -10.51 9.01
CA ASN A 110 6.41 -11.83 9.65
C ASN A 110 5.51 -11.83 10.90
N LYS A 111 5.15 -10.66 11.44
CA LYS A 111 4.17 -10.55 12.53
C LYS A 111 2.73 -10.63 12.04
N ASN A 112 2.49 -10.35 10.76
CA ASN A 112 1.17 -10.38 10.16
C ASN A 112 0.81 -11.82 9.75
N PRO A 113 -0.27 -12.43 10.28
CA PRO A 113 -0.65 -13.80 9.94
C PRO A 113 -0.96 -13.97 8.44
N VAL A 114 -1.49 -12.93 7.79
CA VAL A 114 -1.80 -12.93 6.35
C VAL A 114 -0.51 -13.09 5.54
N ASP A 115 0.50 -12.29 5.86
CA ASP A 115 1.79 -12.26 5.18
C ASP A 115 2.64 -13.50 5.52
N ARG A 116 2.48 -14.04 6.73
CA ARG A 116 3.10 -15.29 7.14
C ARG A 116 2.61 -16.46 6.29
N LYS A 117 1.29 -16.61 6.11
CA LYS A 117 0.72 -17.65 5.23
C LYS A 117 1.21 -17.50 3.79
N LEU A 118 1.38 -16.25 3.30
CA LEU A 118 1.96 -16.00 1.98
C LEU A 118 3.43 -16.47 1.91
N THR A 119 4.21 -16.20 2.96
CA THR A 119 5.61 -16.64 3.07
C THR A 119 5.72 -18.16 3.14
N ASP A 120 4.78 -18.83 3.82
CA ASP A 120 4.75 -20.29 3.92
C ASP A 120 4.58 -20.95 2.55
N TYR A 121 3.67 -20.44 1.70
CA TYR A 121 3.51 -20.94 0.32
C TYR A 121 4.78 -20.74 -0.53
N ILE A 122 5.43 -19.57 -0.42
CA ILE A 122 6.69 -19.30 -1.13
C ILE A 122 7.79 -20.26 -0.64
N GLN A 123 7.84 -20.52 0.66
CA GLN A 123 8.80 -21.45 1.25
C GLN A 123 8.56 -22.88 0.78
N GLU A 124 7.30 -23.31 0.68
CA GLU A 124 6.93 -24.64 0.17
C GLU A 124 7.41 -24.85 -1.28
N ILE A 125 7.11 -23.89 -2.16
CA ILE A 125 7.57 -23.89 -3.57
C ILE A 125 9.11 -23.94 -3.63
N ARG A 126 9.79 -23.14 -2.78
CA ARG A 126 11.25 -23.12 -2.72
C ARG A 126 11.82 -24.47 -2.32
N LEU A 127 11.27 -25.09 -1.27
CA LEU A 127 11.73 -26.39 -0.78
C LEU A 127 11.53 -27.48 -1.83
N ALA A 128 10.38 -27.50 -2.52
CA ALA A 128 10.11 -28.43 -3.60
C ALA A 128 11.11 -28.26 -4.76
N ALA A 129 11.42 -27.02 -5.15
CA ALA A 129 12.37 -26.72 -6.22
C ALA A 129 13.82 -27.15 -5.88
N ILE A 130 14.26 -26.96 -4.64
CA ILE A 130 15.64 -27.27 -4.20
C ILE A 130 15.82 -28.77 -3.96
N THR A 131 14.90 -29.39 -3.22
CA THR A 131 15.04 -30.80 -2.81
C THR A 131 14.75 -31.78 -3.94
N LYS A 132 14.24 -31.31 -5.10
CA LYS A 132 13.74 -32.15 -6.21
C LYS A 132 12.72 -33.18 -5.73
N ARG A 133 12.07 -32.89 -4.60
CA ARG A 133 11.21 -33.82 -3.87
C ARG A 133 9.79 -33.35 -4.10
N GLY A 134 9.06 -34.14 -4.88
CA GLY A 134 7.69 -33.84 -5.26
C GLY A 134 7.44 -34.23 -6.71
N ASN A 135 6.17 -34.20 -7.08
CA ASN A 135 5.76 -34.34 -8.46
C ASN A 135 5.57 -32.95 -9.08
N GLY A 136 5.85 -32.79 -10.38
CA GLY A 136 5.69 -31.49 -11.06
C GLY A 136 4.29 -30.87 -10.90
N TRP A 137 3.25 -31.70 -10.74
CA TRP A 137 1.87 -31.28 -10.49
C TRP A 137 1.63 -30.70 -9.09
N GLU A 138 2.36 -31.15 -8.07
CA GLU A 138 2.26 -30.61 -6.70
C GLU A 138 2.81 -29.19 -6.65
N ILE A 139 3.91 -28.93 -7.36
CA ILE A 139 4.51 -27.60 -7.47
C ILE A 139 3.56 -26.66 -8.23
N GLU A 140 2.94 -27.13 -9.31
CA GLU A 140 1.94 -26.33 -10.03
C GLU A 140 0.71 -26.01 -9.17
N ALA A 141 0.24 -26.96 -8.37
CA ALA A 141 -0.84 -26.73 -7.43
C ALA A 141 -0.46 -25.69 -6.36
N ALA A 142 0.75 -25.79 -5.77
CA ALA A 142 1.24 -24.81 -4.81
C ALA A 142 1.42 -23.41 -5.42
N ILE A 143 1.91 -23.33 -6.67
CA ILE A 143 1.98 -22.09 -7.44
C ILE A 143 0.59 -21.48 -7.63
N GLN A 144 -0.42 -22.29 -7.97
CA GLN A 144 -1.79 -21.81 -8.15
C GLN A 144 -2.41 -21.34 -6.83
N GLN A 145 -2.14 -22.04 -5.72
CA GLN A 145 -2.53 -21.59 -4.39
C GLN A 145 -1.89 -20.25 -4.03
N LEU A 146 -0.59 -20.08 -4.30
CA LEU A 146 0.11 -18.82 -4.10
C LEU A 146 -0.46 -17.70 -4.96
N VAL A 147 -0.84 -17.97 -6.22
CA VAL A 147 -1.52 -16.99 -7.09
C VAL A 147 -2.84 -16.55 -6.48
N ASN A 148 -3.69 -17.52 -6.12
CA ASN A 148 -5.02 -17.24 -5.58
C ASN A 148 -4.91 -16.46 -4.27
N TYR A 149 -4.09 -16.92 -3.34
CA TYR A 149 -3.90 -16.28 -2.05
C TYR A 149 -3.23 -14.90 -2.20
N GLY A 150 -2.19 -14.79 -3.04
CA GLY A 150 -1.50 -13.54 -3.32
C GLY A 150 -2.44 -12.47 -3.92
N GLN A 151 -3.33 -12.84 -4.84
CA GLN A 151 -4.35 -11.93 -5.37
C GLN A 151 -5.27 -11.39 -4.27
N GLN A 152 -5.68 -12.27 -3.35
CA GLN A 152 -6.53 -11.90 -2.23
C GLN A 152 -5.82 -10.96 -1.25
N VAL A 153 -4.55 -11.22 -0.92
CA VAL A 153 -3.71 -10.34 -0.07
C VAL A 153 -3.54 -8.97 -0.72
N LEU A 154 -3.22 -8.92 -2.02
CA LEU A 154 -3.08 -7.65 -2.74
C LEU A 154 -4.41 -6.88 -2.79
N LEU A 155 -5.55 -7.57 -2.93
CA LEU A 155 -6.88 -6.96 -2.86
C LEU A 155 -7.16 -6.38 -1.47
N LEU A 156 -6.76 -7.09 -0.42
CA LEU A 156 -6.91 -6.66 0.97
C LEU A 156 -6.14 -5.36 1.22
N GLU A 157 -4.85 -5.35 0.87
CA GLU A 157 -3.98 -4.17 1.01
C GLU A 157 -4.47 -3.00 0.16
N TRP A 158 -5.00 -3.26 -1.03
CA TRP A 158 -5.61 -2.24 -1.87
C TRP A 158 -6.90 -1.64 -1.25
N LYS A 159 -7.75 -2.48 -0.63
CA LYS A 159 -8.94 -2.01 0.09
C LYS A 159 -8.55 -1.16 1.30
N ASN A 160 -7.53 -1.58 2.05
CA ASN A 160 -6.98 -0.82 3.19
C ASN A 160 -6.46 0.54 2.73
N LEU A 161 -5.69 0.58 1.64
CA LEU A 161 -5.17 1.81 1.06
C LEU A 161 -6.28 2.77 0.63
N LYS A 162 -7.32 2.25 -0.05
CA LYS A 162 -8.50 3.06 -0.44
C LYS A 162 -9.20 3.66 0.77
N ARG A 163 -9.26 2.92 1.88
CA ARG A 163 -9.88 3.40 3.12
C ARG A 163 -9.03 4.50 3.75
N GLU A 164 -7.72 4.28 3.89
CA GLU A 164 -6.77 5.29 4.38
C GLU A 164 -6.80 6.58 3.57
N ALA A 165 -6.87 6.47 2.24
CA ALA A 165 -6.98 7.63 1.36
C ALA A 165 -8.27 8.44 1.58
N ARG A 166 -9.37 7.79 1.98
CA ARG A 166 -10.66 8.44 2.26
C ARG A 166 -10.72 9.06 3.66
N SER A 167 -10.28 8.33 4.68
CA SER A 167 -10.40 8.75 6.08
C SER A 167 -9.21 9.58 6.57
N GLY A 168 -8.08 9.56 5.86
CA GLY A 168 -6.83 10.26 6.24
C GLY A 168 -6.09 9.63 7.43
N CYS A 169 -6.69 8.62 8.07
CA CYS A 169 -6.11 7.69 9.02
C CYS A 169 -7.05 6.49 9.16
N VAL A 170 -6.53 5.27 9.23
CA VAL A 170 -7.30 4.09 9.62
C VAL A 170 -6.84 3.71 11.02
N ASP A 171 -7.81 3.48 11.91
CA ASP A 171 -7.52 2.99 13.25
C ASP A 171 -6.96 1.57 13.17
N SER A 172 -5.90 1.30 13.93
CA SER A 172 -5.27 -0.02 14.06
C SER A 172 -6.28 -1.14 14.37
N TYR A 173 -7.34 -0.85 15.12
CA TYR A 173 -8.42 -1.80 15.40
C TYR A 173 -9.19 -2.20 14.14
N GLU A 174 -9.50 -1.24 13.25
CA GLU A 174 -10.21 -1.53 12.00
C GLU A 174 -9.35 -2.36 11.03
N VAL A 175 -8.03 -2.10 10.98
CA VAL A 175 -7.12 -2.89 10.15
C VAL A 175 -7.09 -4.35 10.62
N ASN A 176 -7.06 -4.56 11.94
CA ASN A 176 -7.08 -5.90 12.51
C ASN A 176 -8.40 -6.63 12.24
N ASN A 177 -9.55 -5.93 12.35
CA ASN A 177 -10.84 -6.55 12.09
C ASN A 177 -11.02 -6.97 10.63
N ILE A 178 -10.58 -6.14 9.67
CA ILE A 178 -10.57 -6.50 8.24
C ILE A 178 -9.67 -7.72 7.98
N ARG A 179 -8.55 -7.82 8.68
CA ARG A 179 -7.62 -8.95 8.57
C ARG A 179 -8.17 -10.22 9.23
N GLU A 180 -8.86 -10.11 10.36
CA GLU A 180 -9.54 -11.22 10.99
C GLU A 180 -10.69 -11.75 10.13
N GLU A 181 -11.53 -10.86 9.58
CA GLU A 181 -12.57 -11.23 8.60
C GLU A 181 -11.95 -11.95 7.39
N PHE A 182 -10.82 -11.45 6.89
CA PHE A 182 -10.10 -12.07 5.78
C PHE A 182 -9.56 -13.46 6.12
N MET A 183 -8.98 -13.64 7.31
CA MET A 183 -8.48 -14.94 7.75
C MET A 183 -9.64 -15.92 7.92
N LEU A 184 -10.74 -15.51 8.55
CA LEU A 184 -11.94 -16.34 8.73
C LEU A 184 -12.53 -16.77 7.38
N ALA A 185 -12.56 -15.89 6.39
CA ALA A 185 -13.08 -16.21 5.05
C ALA A 185 -12.19 -17.19 4.24
N ASN A 186 -10.91 -17.38 4.64
CA ASN A 186 -9.91 -18.13 3.88
C ASN A 186 -9.25 -19.26 4.68
N VAL A 187 -9.84 -19.66 5.81
CA VAL A 187 -9.49 -20.87 6.56
C VAL A 187 -10.19 -22.11 5.97
N ASP A 188 -11.24 -21.93 5.17
CA ASP A 188 -12.07 -23.02 4.60
C ASP A 188 -11.74 -23.38 3.12
N LEU A 189 -10.61 -22.89 2.58
CA LEU A 189 -10.12 -23.17 1.21
C LEU A 189 -8.76 -23.87 1.25
#